data_AF-A0A7M6DS31-F1
#
_entry.id   AF-A0A7M6DS31-F1
#
_cell.length_a   1.000
_cell.length_b   1.000
_cell.length_c   1.000
_cell.angle_alpha   90.00
_cell.angle_beta   90.00
_cell.angle_gamma   90.00
#
_symmetry.space_group_name_H-M   'P 1'
#
loop_
_entity.id
_entity.type
_entity.pdbx_description
1 polymer ?
#
loop_
_entity_poly.entity_id
_entity_poly.type
_entity_poly.pdbx_seq_one_letter_code
_entity_poly.pdbx_strand_id
1 'polypeptide(L)'
;MSALGGPSQPVTTTDQGDADTCVRHAIAKAITQHAHDYKTYDFKLDYVLGVTENINPTIGSLWPSAYDGWSFHAMDQREVECGKNKHYSITTKVEKISAENSSNWKEALQQLEERHIKEKEDDETREDDEQQKELESIDSEKTPMLSTRPKPPNGPPRPKPTAYDVNPMYVLTYYTNKDHHCVFVKSVVNGYFNCLNSWGKLEAEPKVLITEKGNILWKITLKYGKAANSHKLSTVMDSKLTLKADKFQID
;
A
#
# COMPACT_ATOMS: atom_id res chain seq x y z
N MET A 1 -25.35 8.08 30.55
CA MET A 1 -24.07 7.70 29.92
C MET A 1 -24.20 6.25 29.48
N SER A 2 -24.50 6.04 28.19
CA SER A 2 -24.70 4.70 27.64
C SER A 2 -23.35 4.11 27.23
N ALA A 3 -22.96 3.00 27.87
CA ALA A 3 -21.84 2.20 27.43
C ALA A 3 -22.19 1.57 26.07
N LEU A 4 -21.39 1.87 25.04
CA LEU A 4 -21.46 1.21 23.75
C LEU A 4 -21.18 -0.28 23.96
N GLY A 5 -22.21 -1.10 23.75
CA GLY A 5 -22.12 -2.55 23.84
C GLY A 5 -21.15 -3.10 22.82
N GLY A 6 -20.01 -3.59 23.29
CA GLY A 6 -19.15 -4.47 22.50
C GLY A 6 -19.82 -5.82 22.26
N PRO A 7 -19.52 -6.51 21.14
CA PRO A 7 -20.09 -7.81 20.84
C PRO A 7 -19.78 -8.81 21.96
N SER A 8 -20.82 -9.50 22.43
CA SER A 8 -20.85 -10.34 23.64
C SER A 8 -20.20 -11.72 23.46
N GLN A 9 -19.46 -11.96 22.37
CA GLN A 9 -18.79 -13.23 22.12
C GLN A 9 -17.26 -13.05 22.08
N PRO A 10 -16.50 -13.97 22.71
CA PRO A 10 -15.06 -13.98 22.59
C PRO A 10 -14.71 -14.24 21.13
N VAL A 11 -13.82 -13.39 20.63
CA VAL A 11 -13.35 -13.43 19.26
C VAL A 11 -12.55 -14.70 18.96
N THR A 12 -12.67 -15.15 17.71
CA THR A 12 -12.16 -16.42 17.20
C THR A 12 -11.14 -16.17 16.09
N THR A 13 -10.31 -17.17 15.77
CA THR A 13 -9.32 -17.07 14.69
C THR A 13 -9.94 -16.82 13.31
N THR A 14 -11.20 -17.23 13.11
CA THR A 14 -11.95 -16.96 11.88
C THR A 14 -12.30 -15.48 11.69
N ASP A 15 -12.22 -14.65 12.74
CA ASP A 15 -12.49 -13.20 12.65
C ASP A 15 -11.34 -12.39 12.03
N GLN A 16 -10.16 -13.00 11.81
CA GLN A 16 -8.97 -12.35 11.24
C GLN A 16 -8.68 -12.74 9.78
N GLY A 17 -9.50 -13.63 9.19
CA GLY A 17 -9.16 -14.31 7.94
C GLY A 17 -8.07 -15.36 8.14
N ASP A 18 -7.88 -16.25 7.18
CA ASP A 18 -6.73 -17.17 7.19
C ASP A 18 -5.41 -16.42 6.87
N ALA A 19 -4.28 -17.00 7.27
CA ALA A 19 -2.93 -16.47 7.01
C ALA A 19 -2.72 -16.11 5.53
N ASP A 20 -3.30 -16.94 4.67
CA ASP A 20 -3.37 -16.82 3.22
C ASP A 20 -3.96 -15.46 2.79
N THR A 21 -5.17 -15.19 3.23
CA THR A 21 -5.86 -13.93 2.97
C THR A 21 -5.07 -12.74 3.51
N CYS A 22 -4.37 -12.89 4.64
CA CYS A 22 -3.57 -11.80 5.22
C CYS A 22 -2.40 -11.37 4.32
N VAL A 23 -1.65 -12.33 3.75
CA VAL A 23 -0.51 -12.01 2.87
C VAL A 23 -0.97 -11.28 1.62
N ARG A 24 -1.98 -11.82 0.95
CA ARG A 24 -2.52 -11.21 -0.28
C ARG A 24 -2.93 -9.76 -0.06
N HIS A 25 -3.61 -9.47 1.05
CA HIS A 25 -4.06 -8.11 1.35
C HIS A 25 -2.94 -7.18 1.80
N ALA A 26 -1.96 -7.68 2.54
CA ALA A 26 -0.80 -6.86 2.89
C ALA A 26 -0.01 -6.44 1.64
N ILE A 27 0.17 -7.37 0.68
CA ILE A 27 0.79 -7.06 -0.62
C ILE A 27 -0.09 -6.12 -1.45
N ALA A 28 -1.39 -6.40 -1.57
CA ALA A 28 -2.31 -5.56 -2.32
C ALA A 28 -2.37 -4.14 -1.74
N LYS A 29 -2.45 -4.01 -0.41
CA LYS A 29 -2.42 -2.73 0.30
C LYS A 29 -1.09 -2.01 0.10
N ALA A 30 0.03 -2.73 0.16
CA ALA A 30 1.33 -2.15 -0.16
C ALA A 30 1.34 -1.58 -1.58
N ILE A 31 0.76 -2.29 -2.55
CA ILE A 31 0.66 -1.82 -3.93
C ILE A 31 -0.27 -0.61 -4.04
N THR A 32 -1.46 -0.66 -3.44
CA THR A 32 -2.47 0.39 -3.59
C THR A 32 -2.09 1.66 -2.88
N GLN A 33 -1.54 1.56 -1.65
CA GLN A 33 -1.04 2.69 -0.90
C GLN A 33 0.08 3.38 -1.68
N HIS A 34 1.01 2.59 -2.22
CA HIS A 34 2.08 3.11 -3.05
C HIS A 34 1.55 3.76 -4.35
N ALA A 35 0.57 3.16 -5.00
CA ALA A 35 -0.08 3.69 -6.19
C ALA A 35 -0.77 5.04 -5.90
N HIS A 36 -1.45 5.13 -4.76
CA HIS A 36 -2.27 6.27 -4.36
C HIS A 36 -1.44 7.45 -3.83
N ASP A 37 -0.42 7.18 -3.02
CA ASP A 37 0.48 8.21 -2.47
C ASP A 37 1.30 8.89 -3.57
N TYR A 38 1.50 8.20 -4.70
CA TYR A 38 2.03 8.82 -5.89
C TYR A 38 0.94 9.68 -6.56
N LYS A 39 0.91 10.98 -6.22
CA LYS A 39 0.04 12.04 -6.79
C LYS A 39 -0.04 12.08 -8.34
N THR A 40 0.77 11.28 -9.01
CA THR A 40 0.97 11.18 -10.45
C THR A 40 0.13 10.09 -11.13
N TYR A 41 -0.24 8.99 -10.44
CA TYR A 41 -1.07 7.93 -11.02
C TYR A 41 -2.32 7.67 -10.19
N ASP A 42 -3.48 7.56 -10.82
CA ASP A 42 -4.75 7.28 -10.14
C ASP A 42 -5.22 5.90 -10.57
N PHE A 43 -4.76 4.87 -9.86
CA PHE A 43 -5.16 3.50 -10.15
C PHE A 43 -6.42 3.18 -9.34
N LYS A 44 -7.49 2.66 -9.97
CA LYS A 44 -8.63 2.15 -9.19
C LYS A 44 -8.16 1.00 -8.31
N LEU A 45 -8.52 1.06 -7.04
CA LEU A 45 -8.33 -0.01 -6.07
C LEU A 45 -8.82 -1.35 -6.63
N ASP A 46 -10.01 -1.37 -7.25
CA ASP A 46 -10.60 -2.56 -7.86
C ASP A 46 -9.79 -3.14 -9.03
N TYR A 47 -8.98 -2.35 -9.73
CA TYR A 47 -8.06 -2.87 -10.76
C TYR A 47 -6.87 -3.57 -10.13
N VAL A 48 -6.32 -3.00 -9.05
CA VAL A 48 -5.19 -3.61 -8.32
C VAL A 48 -5.65 -4.86 -7.59
N LEU A 49 -6.76 -4.77 -6.86
CA LEU A 49 -7.42 -5.90 -6.20
C LEU A 49 -7.86 -6.94 -7.24
N GLY A 50 -8.50 -6.52 -8.33
CA GLY A 50 -8.95 -7.40 -9.40
C GLY A 50 -7.80 -8.13 -10.10
N VAL A 51 -6.63 -7.52 -10.27
CA VAL A 51 -5.42 -8.23 -10.73
C VAL A 51 -5.00 -9.30 -9.72
N THR A 52 -5.09 -9.02 -8.43
CA THR A 52 -4.78 -9.99 -7.37
C THR A 52 -5.89 -11.03 -7.10
N GLU A 53 -7.12 -10.76 -7.54
CA GLU A 53 -8.32 -11.59 -7.25
C GLU A 53 -8.83 -12.37 -8.48
N ASN A 54 -8.93 -11.75 -9.66
CA ASN A 54 -9.52 -12.37 -10.87
C ASN A 54 -8.54 -13.23 -11.67
N ILE A 55 -7.23 -13.03 -11.53
CA ILE A 55 -6.28 -13.76 -12.39
C ILE A 55 -5.98 -15.16 -11.83
N ASN A 56 -6.06 -15.36 -10.51
CA ASN A 56 -5.84 -16.67 -9.92
C ASN A 56 -6.47 -16.77 -8.51
N PRO A 57 -7.58 -17.51 -8.32
CA PRO A 57 -8.23 -17.66 -7.01
C PRO A 57 -7.32 -18.33 -5.96
N THR A 58 -6.21 -18.95 -6.40
CA THR A 58 -5.20 -19.60 -5.55
C THR A 58 -4.15 -18.63 -4.98
N ILE A 59 -4.23 -17.32 -5.26
CA ILE A 59 -3.28 -16.31 -4.79
C ILE A 59 -3.31 -16.15 -3.25
N GLY A 60 -4.42 -16.54 -2.61
CA GLY A 60 -4.54 -16.54 -1.16
C GLY A 60 -3.37 -17.25 -0.48
N SER A 61 -2.98 -18.44 -0.91
CA SER A 61 -2.11 -19.31 -0.10
C SER A 61 -0.60 -19.15 -0.30
N LEU A 62 -0.17 -18.00 -0.79
CA LEU A 62 1.22 -17.79 -1.18
C LEU A 62 1.96 -16.91 -0.17
N TRP A 63 3.17 -17.35 0.20
CA TRP A 63 4.13 -16.52 0.95
C TRP A 63 4.49 -15.26 0.17
N PRO A 64 4.90 -14.15 0.83
CA PRO A 64 5.29 -12.92 0.14
C PRO A 64 6.34 -13.12 -0.96
N SER A 65 7.28 -14.05 -0.78
CA SER A 65 8.29 -14.39 -1.79
C SER A 65 7.71 -14.87 -3.12
N ALA A 66 6.53 -15.48 -3.14
CA ALA A 66 5.89 -15.94 -4.37
C ALA A 66 5.46 -14.79 -5.28
N TYR A 67 5.38 -13.57 -4.73
CA TYR A 67 5.07 -12.34 -5.46
C TYR A 67 6.33 -11.65 -6.01
N ASP A 68 7.53 -12.19 -5.78
CA ASP A 68 8.74 -11.63 -6.38
C ASP A 68 8.73 -11.79 -7.90
N GLY A 69 9.05 -10.71 -8.62
CA GLY A 69 9.05 -10.66 -10.08
C GLY A 69 7.66 -10.64 -10.72
N TRP A 70 6.57 -10.68 -9.94
CA TRP A 70 5.22 -10.59 -10.50
C TRP A 70 5.03 -9.27 -11.24
N SER A 71 4.40 -9.36 -12.39
CA SER A 71 4.13 -8.19 -13.23
C SER A 71 2.67 -8.18 -13.61
N PHE A 72 2.06 -7.01 -13.49
CA PHE A 72 0.69 -6.79 -13.87
C PHE A 72 0.53 -5.46 -14.59
N HIS A 73 -0.54 -5.37 -15.37
CA HIS A 73 -0.88 -4.16 -16.10
C HIS A 73 -1.95 -3.39 -15.35
N ALA A 74 -1.70 -2.10 -15.13
CA ALA A 74 -2.66 -1.19 -14.54
C ALA A 74 -2.92 -0.01 -15.48
N MET A 75 -4.15 0.49 -15.48
CA MET A 75 -4.56 1.69 -16.21
C MET A 75 -4.70 2.85 -15.23
N ASP A 76 -4.14 4.00 -15.61
CA ASP A 76 -4.35 5.25 -14.88
C ASP A 76 -5.73 5.82 -15.24
N GLN A 77 -6.61 5.92 -14.24
CA GLN A 77 -7.99 6.33 -14.41
C GLN A 77 -8.09 7.74 -15.01
N ARG A 78 -7.19 8.65 -14.64
CA ARG A 78 -7.18 10.02 -15.19
C ARG A 78 -6.91 10.03 -16.69
N GLU A 79 -6.03 9.13 -17.15
CA GLU A 79 -5.79 8.98 -18.58
C GLU A 79 -7.04 8.47 -19.30
N VAL A 80 -7.75 7.50 -18.71
CA VAL A 80 -9.03 6.98 -19.25
C VAL A 80 -10.07 8.10 -19.34
N GLU A 81 -10.21 8.92 -18.30
CA GLU A 81 -11.12 10.08 -18.28
C GLU A 81 -10.75 11.14 -19.33
N CYS A 82 -9.47 11.22 -19.70
CA CYS A 82 -8.97 12.08 -20.78
C CYS A 82 -9.01 11.41 -22.17
N GLY A 83 -9.64 10.23 -22.30
CA GLY A 83 -9.72 9.46 -23.55
C GLY A 83 -8.39 8.84 -23.99
N LYS A 84 -7.41 8.74 -23.10
CA LYS A 84 -6.10 8.13 -23.34
C LYS A 84 -6.05 6.73 -22.72
N ASN A 85 -5.78 5.72 -23.53
CA ASN A 85 -5.62 4.34 -23.07
C ASN A 85 -4.14 4.01 -22.85
N LYS A 86 -3.49 4.66 -21.88
CA LYS A 86 -2.14 4.27 -21.50
C LYS A 86 -2.16 3.19 -20.43
N HIS A 87 -1.44 2.13 -20.72
CA HIS A 87 -1.21 1.03 -19.80
C HIS A 87 0.20 1.15 -19.23
N TYR A 88 0.29 0.93 -17.93
CA TYR A 88 1.54 0.82 -17.21
C TYR A 88 1.78 -0.65 -16.86
N SER A 89 3.03 -1.08 -16.97
CA SER A 89 3.46 -2.35 -16.38
C SER A 89 3.99 -2.05 -15.00
N ILE A 90 3.44 -2.72 -13.99
CA ILE A 90 3.91 -2.66 -12.61
C ILE A 90 4.53 -4.01 -12.30
N THR A 91 5.81 -4.02 -11.97
CA THR A 91 6.54 -5.23 -11.57
C THR A 91 6.89 -5.13 -10.10
N THR A 92 6.49 -6.11 -9.30
CA THR A 92 6.87 -6.26 -7.91
C THR A 92 8.24 -6.90 -7.81
N LYS A 93 9.05 -6.40 -6.88
CA LYS A 93 10.25 -7.06 -6.38
C LYS A 93 10.06 -7.26 -4.88
N VAL A 94 10.17 -8.49 -4.40
CA VAL A 94 9.97 -8.84 -3.00
C VAL A 94 11.26 -9.43 -2.43
N GLU A 95 11.82 -8.76 -1.44
CA GLU A 95 13.08 -9.13 -0.82
C GLU A 95 12.85 -9.50 0.65
N LYS A 96 13.28 -10.69 1.06
CA LYS A 96 13.29 -11.08 2.46
C LYS A 96 14.38 -10.30 3.20
N ILE A 97 14.01 -9.63 4.28
CA ILE A 97 14.93 -9.00 5.22
C ILE A 97 14.86 -9.77 6.54
N SER A 98 15.93 -10.50 6.85
CA SER A 98 16.06 -11.14 8.16
C SER A 98 16.84 -10.24 9.12
N ALA A 99 16.53 -10.34 10.41
CA ALA A 99 17.29 -9.66 11.46
C ALA A 99 18.76 -10.14 11.53
N GLU A 100 19.06 -11.34 11.03
CA GLU A 100 20.41 -11.89 10.94
C GLU A 100 21.26 -11.12 9.90
N ASN A 101 20.62 -10.61 8.85
CA ASN A 101 21.27 -9.71 7.89
C ASN A 101 21.24 -8.26 8.42
N SER A 102 22.15 -7.99 9.36
CA SER A 102 22.12 -6.78 10.19
C SER A 102 22.16 -5.45 9.42
N SER A 103 22.75 -5.38 8.22
CA SER A 103 22.81 -4.14 7.44
C SER A 103 21.46 -3.81 6.81
N ASN A 104 20.85 -4.75 6.09
CA ASN A 104 19.58 -4.56 5.41
C ASN A 104 18.44 -4.37 6.41
N TRP A 105 18.52 -5.03 7.57
CA TRP A 105 17.57 -4.84 8.66
C TRP A 105 17.65 -3.43 9.24
N LYS A 106 18.84 -2.94 9.57
CA LYS A 106 19.03 -1.58 10.09
C LYS A 106 18.56 -0.52 9.09
N GLU A 107 18.89 -0.69 7.81
CA GLU A 107 18.44 0.21 6.75
C GLU A 107 16.90 0.26 6.67
N ALA A 108 16.24 -0.90 6.72
CA ALA A 108 14.79 -0.96 6.70
C ALA A 108 14.13 -0.31 7.92
N LEU A 109 14.68 -0.52 9.11
CA LEU A 109 14.20 0.14 10.32
C LEU A 109 14.36 1.66 10.23
N GLN A 110 15.52 2.13 9.78
CA GLN A 110 15.78 3.55 9.59
C GLN A 110 14.78 4.17 8.60
N GLN A 111 14.52 3.52 7.45
CA GLN A 111 13.54 4.01 6.47
C GLN A 111 12.11 4.06 7.04
N LEU A 112 11.73 3.11 7.90
CA LEU A 112 10.43 3.09 8.58
C LEU A 112 10.31 4.18 9.66
N GLU A 113 11.41 4.49 10.36
CA GLU A 113 11.47 5.59 11.33
C GLU A 113 11.41 6.96 10.64
N GLU A 114 12.20 7.16 9.57
CA GLU A 114 12.19 8.40 8.77
C GLU A 114 10.81 8.67 8.16
N ARG A 115 10.11 7.62 7.69
CA ARG A 115 8.73 7.75 7.20
C ARG A 115 7.79 8.24 8.29
N HIS A 116 7.90 7.68 9.49
CA HIS A 116 7.06 8.07 10.62
C HIS A 116 7.25 9.52 11.02
N ILE A 117 8.50 9.98 11.04
CA ILE A 117 8.83 11.39 11.34
C ILE A 117 8.19 12.28 10.27
N LYS A 118 8.40 11.96 9.00
CA LYS A 118 7.84 12.73 7.89
C LYS A 118 6.31 12.78 7.92
N GLU A 119 5.64 11.66 8.17
CA GLU A 119 4.16 11.63 8.27
C GLU A 119 3.66 12.56 9.39
N LYS A 120 4.37 12.62 10.53
CA LYS A 120 4.02 13.55 11.61
C LYS A 120 4.21 15.01 11.22
N GLU A 121 5.33 15.34 10.57
CA GLU A 121 5.59 16.70 10.08
C GLU A 121 4.53 17.15 9.05
N ASP A 122 4.14 16.24 8.15
CA ASP A 122 3.08 16.48 7.16
C ASP A 122 1.70 16.66 7.84
N ASP A 123 1.40 15.88 8.88
CA ASP A 123 0.14 16.00 9.65
C ASP A 123 0.07 17.30 10.44
N GLU A 124 1.16 17.71 11.12
CA GLU A 124 1.26 18.99 11.85
C GLU A 124 1.07 20.19 10.90
N THR A 125 1.74 20.15 9.74
CA THR A 125 1.60 21.20 8.71
C THR A 125 0.17 21.31 8.20
N ARG A 126 -0.55 20.19 8.06
CA ARG A 126 -1.95 20.19 7.62
C ARG A 126 -2.88 20.81 8.65
N GLU A 127 -2.67 20.55 9.94
CA GLU A 127 -3.47 21.15 11.01
C GLU A 127 -3.30 22.67 11.04
N ASP A 128 -2.08 23.19 10.86
CA ASP A 128 -1.81 24.62 10.77
C ASP A 128 -2.50 25.27 9.55
N ASP A 129 -2.43 24.63 8.38
CA ASP A 129 -3.11 25.08 7.16
C ASP A 129 -4.65 25.12 7.31
N GLU A 130 -5.23 24.14 8.03
CA GLU A 130 -6.67 24.07 8.29
C GLU A 130 -7.10 25.17 9.27
N GLN A 131 -6.33 25.42 10.33
CA GLN A 131 -6.57 26.52 11.27
C GLN A 131 -6.45 27.88 10.59
N GLN A 132 -5.45 28.07 9.73
CA GLN A 132 -5.30 29.33 8.98
C GLN A 132 -6.50 29.57 8.05
N LYS A 133 -6.97 28.55 7.33
CA LYS A 133 -8.17 28.66 6.48
C LYS A 133 -9.42 28.99 7.28
N GLU A 134 -9.56 28.45 8.49
CA GLU A 134 -10.68 28.77 9.38
C GLU A 134 -10.63 30.24 9.82
N LEU A 135 -9.45 30.74 10.20
CA LEU A 135 -9.25 32.16 10.54
C LEU A 135 -9.54 33.10 9.36
N GLU A 136 -9.08 32.75 8.16
CA GLU A 136 -9.35 33.52 6.93
C GLU A 136 -10.84 33.52 6.56
N SER A 137 -11.57 32.46 6.90
CA SER A 137 -13.01 32.37 6.63
C SER A 137 -13.84 33.34 7.48
N ILE A 138 -13.44 33.56 8.74
CA ILE A 138 -14.10 34.47 9.69
C ILE A 138 -14.03 35.93 9.19
N ASP A 139 -12.90 36.33 8.63
CA ASP A 139 -12.73 37.69 8.09
C ASP A 139 -13.51 37.91 6.77
N SER A 140 -13.81 36.84 6.04
CA SER A 140 -14.46 36.91 4.73
C SER A 140 -15.99 37.16 4.79
N GLU A 141 -16.66 36.85 5.90
CA GLU A 141 -18.13 36.97 6.03
C GLU A 141 -18.66 38.42 5.99
N LYS A 142 -17.80 39.44 6.05
CA LYS A 142 -18.21 40.86 5.99
C LYS A 142 -18.25 41.47 4.59
N THR A 143 -17.92 40.72 3.54
CA THR A 143 -17.85 41.27 2.18
C THR A 143 -18.94 40.69 1.26
N PRO A 144 -19.91 41.48 0.77
CA PRO A 144 -20.94 40.98 -0.13
C PRO A 144 -20.33 40.52 -1.48
N MET A 145 -20.48 39.24 -1.79
CA MET A 145 -19.93 38.58 -2.97
C MET A 145 -20.80 38.81 -4.21
N LEU A 146 -20.34 39.66 -5.14
CA LEU A 146 -20.80 39.67 -6.52
C LEU A 146 -20.10 38.53 -7.28
N SER A 147 -20.83 37.43 -7.48
CA SER A 147 -20.33 36.17 -8.03
C SER A 147 -20.19 36.21 -9.56
N THR A 148 -18.96 36.39 -10.03
CA THR A 148 -18.52 35.91 -11.35
C THR A 148 -17.28 35.04 -11.14
N ARG A 149 -17.47 33.74 -10.84
CA ARG A 149 -16.32 32.82 -10.65
C ARG A 149 -15.52 32.72 -11.96
N PRO A 150 -14.26 33.19 -12.00
CA PRO A 150 -13.38 32.94 -13.12
C PRO A 150 -13.08 31.44 -13.18
N LYS A 151 -12.95 30.87 -14.38
CA LYS A 151 -12.36 29.53 -14.52
C LYS A 151 -10.96 29.56 -13.88
N PRO A 152 -10.62 28.58 -13.03
CA PRO A 152 -9.28 28.52 -12.48
C PRO A 152 -8.27 28.45 -13.63
N PRO A 153 -7.17 29.22 -13.57
CA PRO A 153 -6.14 29.17 -14.59
C PRO A 153 -5.61 27.74 -14.70
N ASN A 154 -5.25 27.33 -15.92
CA ASN A 154 -4.57 26.06 -16.15
C ASN A 154 -3.35 26.01 -15.21
N GLY A 155 -3.40 25.12 -14.22
CA GLY A 155 -2.31 24.96 -13.26
C GLY A 155 -0.99 24.64 -13.95
N PRO A 156 0.14 24.87 -13.29
CA PRO A 156 1.45 24.57 -13.86
C PRO A 156 1.51 23.11 -14.36
N PRO A 157 2.14 22.85 -15.52
CA PRO A 157 2.29 21.50 -16.03
C PRO A 157 2.99 20.65 -14.98
N ARG A 158 2.37 19.50 -14.63
CA ARG A 158 2.93 18.60 -13.62
C ARG A 158 4.30 18.08 -14.11
N PRO A 159 5.26 17.89 -13.19
CA PRO A 159 6.53 17.28 -13.54
C PRO A 159 6.29 15.91 -14.19
N LYS A 160 6.99 15.65 -15.30
CA LYS A 160 6.94 14.34 -15.96
C LYS A 160 7.54 13.30 -15.01
N PRO A 161 6.87 12.16 -14.78
CA PRO A 161 7.45 11.08 -14.00
C PRO A 161 8.69 10.56 -14.75
N THR A 162 9.88 10.76 -14.17
CA THR A 162 11.06 10.00 -14.59
C THR A 162 10.97 8.58 -14.01
N ALA A 163 11.77 7.64 -14.50
CA ALA A 163 11.77 6.27 -13.98
C ALA A 163 12.32 6.29 -12.54
N TYR A 164 11.43 6.36 -11.54
CA TYR A 164 11.83 6.52 -10.15
C TYR A 164 11.82 5.17 -9.42
N ASP A 165 12.92 4.93 -8.69
CA ASP A 165 12.92 4.06 -7.52
C ASP A 165 11.98 4.68 -6.50
N VAL A 166 10.95 3.93 -6.15
CA VAL A 166 9.91 4.41 -5.26
C VAL A 166 10.15 3.85 -3.88
N ASN A 167 9.73 4.58 -2.85
CA ASN A 167 9.97 4.18 -1.46
C ASN A 167 9.45 2.74 -1.25
N PRO A 168 10.31 1.84 -0.76
CA PRO A 168 9.93 0.46 -0.57
C PRO A 168 8.82 0.35 0.47
N MET A 169 7.89 -0.56 0.23
CA MET A 169 6.85 -0.92 1.19
C MET A 169 7.32 -2.11 2.02
N TYR A 170 6.82 -2.22 3.24
CA TYR A 170 7.23 -3.26 4.16
C TYR A 170 6.03 -4.06 4.63
N VAL A 171 6.19 -5.37 4.62
CA VAL A 171 5.21 -6.32 5.13
C VAL A 171 5.89 -7.21 6.14
N LEU A 172 5.27 -7.42 7.29
CA LEU A 172 5.77 -8.25 8.37
C LEU A 172 4.97 -9.54 8.40
N THR A 173 5.66 -10.67 8.30
CA THR A 173 5.11 -11.96 8.70
C THR A 173 5.61 -12.30 10.09
N TYR A 174 4.70 -12.61 11.00
CA TYR A 174 5.00 -12.98 12.39
C TYR A 174 4.12 -14.15 12.83
N TYR A 175 4.53 -14.82 13.91
CA TYR A 175 3.80 -15.95 14.46
C TYR A 175 3.01 -15.51 15.69
N THR A 176 1.73 -15.87 15.77
CA THR A 176 1.00 -15.85 17.04
C THR A 176 0.88 -17.27 17.58
N ASN A 177 0.48 -17.44 18.83
CA ASN A 177 0.27 -18.78 19.42
C ASN A 177 -0.75 -19.65 18.67
N LYS A 178 -1.44 -19.11 17.67
CA LYS A 178 -2.52 -19.78 16.93
C LYS A 178 -2.23 -19.89 15.43
N ASP A 179 -1.58 -18.91 14.81
CA ASP A 179 -1.37 -18.89 13.36
C ASP A 179 -0.23 -17.96 12.91
N HIS A 180 0.16 -18.07 11.65
CA HIS A 180 0.97 -17.09 10.95
C HIS A 180 0.11 -15.87 10.57
N HIS A 181 0.62 -14.68 10.85
CA HIS A 181 -0.01 -13.43 10.43
C HIS A 181 0.89 -12.66 9.49
N CYS A 182 0.26 -11.89 8.61
CA CYS A 182 0.93 -11.01 7.67
C CYS A 182 0.26 -9.64 7.70
N VAL A 183 1.05 -8.59 7.98
CA VAL A 183 0.55 -7.23 8.17
C VAL A 183 1.41 -6.24 7.43
N PHE A 184 0.78 -5.15 6.98
CA PHE A 184 1.52 -4.02 6.40
C PHE A 184 2.23 -3.26 7.52
N VAL A 185 3.52 -2.95 7.36
CA VAL A 185 4.27 -2.17 8.35
C VAL A 185 4.22 -0.70 7.94
N LYS A 186 3.53 0.10 8.74
CA LYS A 186 3.42 1.54 8.52
C LYS A 186 4.68 2.25 8.98
N SER A 187 5.08 2.01 10.23
CA SER A 187 6.23 2.67 10.85
C SER A 187 6.89 1.81 11.93
N VAL A 188 8.00 2.31 12.46
CA VAL A 188 8.64 1.79 13.67
C VAL A 188 8.57 2.85 14.76
N VAL A 189 8.10 2.46 15.95
CA VAL A 189 7.96 3.37 17.10
C VAL A 189 8.36 2.64 18.37
N ASN A 190 9.33 3.21 19.10
CA ASN A 190 9.78 2.71 20.41
C ASN A 190 10.14 1.21 20.44
N GLY A 191 10.78 0.70 19.38
CA GLY A 191 11.18 -0.72 19.29
C GLY A 191 10.08 -1.67 18.82
N TYR A 192 8.93 -1.16 18.37
CA TYR A 192 7.82 -1.94 17.82
C TYR A 192 7.57 -1.59 16.36
N PHE A 193 7.20 -2.59 15.58
CA PHE A 193 6.55 -2.40 14.30
C PHE A 193 5.12 -1.91 14.54
N ASN A 194 4.81 -0.72 14.07
CA ASN A 194 3.46 -0.19 14.01
C ASN A 194 2.84 -0.63 12.68
N CYS A 195 1.92 -1.58 12.75
CA CYS A 195 1.39 -2.24 11.57
C CYS A 195 -0.05 -1.81 11.29
N LEU A 196 -0.51 -2.03 10.07
CA LEU A 196 -1.92 -1.92 9.70
C LEU A 196 -2.44 -3.31 9.36
N ASN A 197 -3.38 -3.79 10.15
CA ASN A 197 -4.12 -5.00 9.84
C ASN A 197 -5.16 -4.71 8.75
N SER A 198 -5.26 -5.60 7.77
CA SER A 198 -6.17 -5.42 6.64
C SER A 198 -7.59 -5.95 6.92
N TRP A 199 -7.78 -6.81 7.94
CA TRP A 199 -9.03 -7.56 8.14
C TRP A 199 -9.67 -7.49 9.53
N GLY A 200 -9.02 -6.94 10.55
CA GLY A 200 -9.49 -7.08 11.94
C GLY A 200 -10.11 -5.83 12.55
N LYS A 201 -11.35 -5.93 13.07
CA LYS A 201 -11.84 -5.06 14.15
C LYS A 201 -11.10 -5.30 15.49
N LEU A 202 -10.42 -6.44 15.59
CA LEU A 202 -9.75 -6.95 16.78
C LEU A 202 -8.53 -6.13 17.19
N GLU A 203 -7.73 -5.76 16.19
CA GLU A 203 -6.46 -5.08 16.36
C GLU A 203 -6.11 -4.45 15.01
N ALA A 204 -6.70 -3.28 14.75
CA ALA A 204 -6.47 -2.54 13.51
C ALA A 204 -5.00 -2.15 13.35
N GLU A 205 -4.32 -1.94 14.48
CA GLU A 205 -2.93 -1.49 14.55
C GLU A 205 -2.09 -2.37 15.47
N PRO A 206 -1.75 -3.61 15.05
CA PRO A 206 -0.98 -4.51 15.89
C PRO A 206 0.44 -3.97 16.09
N LYS A 207 0.92 -4.07 17.33
CA LYS A 207 2.28 -3.68 17.72
C LYS A 207 3.11 -4.91 17.94
N VAL A 208 4.01 -5.19 17.00
CA VAL A 208 4.88 -6.38 17.05
C VAL A 208 6.29 -5.95 17.48
N LEU A 209 6.86 -6.63 18.47
CA LEU A 209 8.19 -6.28 18.97
C LEU A 209 9.27 -6.62 17.92
N ILE A 210 10.16 -5.69 17.59
CA ILE A 210 11.17 -5.88 16.54
C ILE A 210 12.11 -7.06 16.83
N THR A 211 12.40 -7.30 18.11
CA THR A 211 13.31 -8.34 18.58
C THR A 211 12.65 -9.71 18.78
N GLU A 212 11.35 -9.82 18.54
CA GLU A 212 10.63 -11.08 18.67
C GLU A 212 11.10 -12.10 17.61
N LYS A 213 11.40 -13.31 18.07
CA LYS A 213 11.93 -14.38 17.22
C LYS A 213 10.86 -14.88 16.26
N GLY A 214 11.25 -15.14 15.02
CA GLY A 214 10.35 -15.62 13.97
C GLY A 214 9.75 -14.50 13.10
N ASN A 215 9.95 -13.24 13.48
CA ASN A 215 9.60 -12.10 12.64
C ASN A 215 10.42 -12.09 11.36
N ILE A 216 9.74 -11.96 10.22
CA ILE A 216 10.35 -11.81 8.91
C ILE A 216 9.76 -10.56 8.27
N LEU A 217 10.63 -9.61 7.94
CA LEU A 217 10.25 -8.41 7.23
C LEU A 217 10.47 -8.61 5.73
N TRP A 218 9.52 -8.18 4.92
CA TRP A 218 9.54 -8.29 3.46
C TRP A 218 9.53 -6.89 2.87
N LYS A 219 10.56 -6.57 2.09
CA LYS A 219 10.67 -5.32 1.34
C LYS A 219 10.05 -5.50 -0.03
N ILE A 220 9.04 -4.71 -0.33
CA ILE A 220 8.30 -4.72 -1.57
C ILE A 220 8.64 -3.44 -2.33
N THR A 221 9.25 -3.59 -3.49
CA THR A 221 9.56 -2.47 -4.39
C THR A 221 8.72 -2.61 -5.64
N LEU A 222 8.14 -1.51 -6.12
CA LEU A 222 7.40 -1.48 -7.37
C LEU A 222 8.21 -0.78 -8.45
N LYS A 223 8.32 -1.44 -9.61
CA LYS A 223 8.91 -0.85 -10.80
C LYS A 223 7.82 -0.53 -11.80
N TYR A 224 7.77 0.73 -12.22
CA TYR A 224 6.82 1.22 -13.21
C TYR A 224 7.50 1.32 -14.57
N GLY A 225 6.95 0.61 -15.55
CA GLY A 225 7.36 0.68 -16.95
C GLY A 225 6.21 1.13 -17.84
N LYS A 226 6.54 1.73 -18.99
CA LYS A 226 5.57 1.81 -20.09
C LYS A 226 5.28 0.39 -20.57
N ALA A 227 4.01 0.03 -20.71
CA ALA A 227 3.66 -1.25 -21.32
C ALA A 227 4.19 -1.27 -22.77
N ALA A 228 5.10 -2.19 -23.07
CA ALA A 228 5.58 -2.39 -24.43
C ALA A 228 4.44 -3.00 -25.25
N ASN A 229 3.75 -2.16 -26.03
CA ASN A 229 2.63 -2.49 -26.93
C ASN A 229 1.26 -2.69 -26.27
N SER A 230 0.55 -1.59 -25.99
CA SER A 230 -0.88 -1.59 -25.63
C SER A 230 -1.79 -2.26 -26.67
N HIS A 231 -1.39 -2.31 -27.95
CA HIS A 231 -2.21 -2.84 -29.03
C HIS A 231 -2.42 -4.37 -29.04
N LYS A 232 -1.66 -5.16 -28.26
CA LYS A 232 -1.84 -6.62 -28.16
C LYS A 232 -2.48 -7.10 -26.86
N LEU A 233 -2.76 -6.20 -25.91
CA LEU A 233 -3.17 -6.56 -24.55
C LEU A 233 -4.65 -6.92 -24.41
N SER A 234 -5.53 -6.55 -25.36
CA SER A 234 -6.95 -6.96 -25.32
C SER A 234 -7.15 -8.48 -25.45
N THR A 235 -6.14 -9.22 -25.92
CA THR A 235 -6.17 -10.68 -26.05
C THR A 235 -5.49 -11.40 -24.86
N VAL A 236 -4.80 -10.67 -23.97
CA VAL A 236 -3.95 -11.26 -22.93
C VAL A 236 -4.64 -11.40 -21.57
N MET A 237 -5.77 -10.73 -21.34
CA MET A 237 -6.59 -10.98 -20.14
C MET A 237 -7.07 -12.44 -20.03
N ASP A 238 -7.05 -13.21 -21.14
CA ASP A 238 -7.37 -14.64 -21.18
C ASP A 238 -6.14 -15.58 -21.20
N SER A 239 -4.91 -15.06 -21.30
CA SER A 239 -3.71 -15.94 -21.38
C SER A 239 -2.94 -15.97 -20.06
N LYS A 240 -3.04 -17.14 -19.42
CA LYS A 240 -2.18 -17.68 -18.34
C LYS A 240 -0.90 -16.88 -18.10
N LEU A 241 -0.81 -16.29 -16.91
CA LEU A 241 0.42 -15.77 -16.33
C LEU A 241 1.49 -16.88 -16.34
N THR A 242 2.58 -16.67 -17.06
CA THR A 242 3.72 -17.59 -17.06
C THR A 242 4.50 -17.40 -15.77
N LEU A 243 4.06 -18.05 -14.69
CA LEU A 243 4.88 -18.23 -13.50
C LEU A 243 6.13 -19.01 -13.92
N LYS A 244 7.28 -18.35 -13.96
CA LYS A 244 8.57 -19.05 -13.91
C LYS A 244 8.70 -19.58 -12.48
N ALA A 245 8.09 -20.73 -12.23
CA ALA A 245 8.34 -21.49 -11.01
C ALA A 245 9.74 -22.11 -11.12
N ASP A 246 10.77 -21.31 -10.84
CA ASP A 246 12.06 -21.88 -10.52
C ASP A 246 11.89 -22.65 -9.20
N LYS A 247 12.28 -23.93 -9.22
CA LYS A 247 12.17 -24.85 -8.09
C LYS A 247 12.94 -24.31 -6.88
N PHE A 248 12.24 -23.66 -5.96
CA PHE A 248 12.76 -23.43 -4.61
C PHE A 248 12.55 -24.70 -3.80
N GLN A 249 13.65 -25.39 -3.49
CA GLN A 249 13.69 -26.27 -2.32
C GLN A 249 13.81 -25.37 -1.09
N ILE A 250 12.87 -25.51 -0.18
CA ILE A 250 12.94 -24.94 1.16
C ILE A 250 13.74 -25.98 1.97
N ASP A 251 14.94 -25.61 2.40
CA ASP A 251 15.66 -26.33 3.45
C ASP A 251 15.08 -25.97 4.84
#